data_AF-A0A9D6KYX9-F1
#
_entry.id   AF-A0A9D6KYX9-F1
#
_cell.length_a   1.000
_cell.length_b   1.000
_cell.length_c   1.000
_cell.angle_alpha   90.00
_cell.angle_beta   90.00
_cell.angle_gamma   90.00
#
_symmetry.space_group_name_H-M   'P 1'
#
loop_
_entity.id
_entity.type
_entity.pdbx_description
1 polymer ?
#
loop_
_entity_poly.entity_id
_entity_poly.type
_entity_poly.pdbx_seq_one_letter_code
_entity_poly.pdbx_strand_id
1 'polypeptide(L)'
;MKAAANQSQNYQLGLLHFAHLLVTVDGFIDDREKNAISSLLKEEQIPDQVYTDFQKSVNSRPQREVYDRGVKLLSICSDEEKLSALVHLYRLSEIDDNVHVKEVRLLLYSLKATNVEFEDVVLSAKMLKAGNHYAA
;
A
#
# COMPACT_ATOMS: atom_id res chain seq x y z
N MET A 1 17.87 -16.32 -14.25
CA MET A 1 16.95 -15.18 -14.47
C MET A 1 15.59 -15.42 -13.80
N LYS A 2 15.51 -15.48 -12.45
CA LYS A 2 14.28 -15.80 -11.69
C LYS A 2 13.84 -14.72 -10.69
N ALA A 3 14.57 -13.59 -10.63
CA ALA A 3 14.37 -12.56 -9.60
C ALA A 3 13.24 -11.56 -9.94
N ALA A 4 13.06 -11.20 -11.22
CA ALA A 4 12.15 -10.11 -11.62
C ALA A 4 10.64 -10.42 -11.43
N ALA A 5 10.19 -11.63 -11.78
CA ALA A 5 8.77 -12.01 -11.60
C ALA A 5 8.38 -12.16 -10.13
N ASN A 6 9.34 -12.52 -9.26
CA ASN A 6 9.12 -12.72 -7.84
C ASN A 6 9.08 -11.38 -7.08
N GLN A 7 9.81 -10.37 -7.55
CA GLN A 7 9.83 -9.02 -6.94
C GLN A 7 8.49 -8.30 -7.09
N SER A 8 7.91 -8.31 -8.30
CA SER A 8 6.59 -7.72 -8.55
C SER A 8 5.48 -8.36 -7.70
N GLN A 9 5.51 -9.68 -7.51
CA GLN A 9 4.52 -10.36 -6.67
C GLN A 9 4.69 -10.02 -5.18
N ASN A 10 5.93 -9.92 -4.69
CA ASN A 10 6.20 -9.52 -3.31
C ASN A 10 5.76 -8.07 -3.07
N TYR A 11 6.03 -7.18 -4.03
CA TYR A 11 5.59 -5.80 -4.00
C TYR A 11 4.05 -5.71 -3.92
N GLN A 12 3.34 -6.35 -4.84
CA GLN A 12 1.87 -6.34 -4.88
C GLN A 12 1.27 -6.89 -3.57
N LEU A 13 1.78 -8.03 -3.08
CA LEU A 13 1.30 -8.59 -1.82
C LEU A 13 1.66 -7.70 -0.63
N GLY A 14 2.87 -7.14 -0.58
CA GLY A 14 3.30 -6.23 0.48
C GLY A 14 2.40 -5.00 0.56
N LEU A 15 2.12 -4.39 -0.60
CA LEU A 15 1.20 -3.27 -0.72
C LEU A 15 -0.21 -3.62 -0.22
N LEU A 16 -0.74 -4.80 -0.60
CA LEU A 16 -2.05 -5.26 -0.13
C LEU A 16 -2.13 -5.43 1.39
N HIS A 17 -1.06 -5.93 2.04
CA HIS A 17 -1.04 -6.06 3.51
C HIS A 17 -1.18 -4.70 4.19
N PHE A 18 -0.45 -3.69 3.73
CA PHE A 18 -0.53 -2.35 4.32
C PHE A 18 -1.82 -1.62 3.95
N ALA A 19 -2.30 -1.75 2.70
CA ALA A 19 -3.57 -1.18 2.28
C ALA A 19 -4.73 -1.76 3.11
N HIS A 20 -4.73 -3.06 3.36
CA HIS A 20 -5.69 -3.70 4.26
C HIS A 20 -5.60 -3.16 5.69
N LEU A 21 -4.40 -2.98 6.22
CA LEU A 21 -4.23 -2.44 7.57
C LEU A 21 -4.73 -1.01 7.70
N LEU A 22 -4.60 -0.18 6.66
CA LEU A 22 -5.10 1.20 6.65
C LEU A 22 -6.64 1.23 6.64
N VAL A 23 -7.26 0.53 5.70
CA VAL A 23 -8.73 0.58 5.53
C VAL A 23 -9.52 -0.26 6.55
N THR A 24 -8.86 -0.93 7.49
CA THR A 24 -9.52 -1.75 8.52
C THR A 24 -9.23 -1.30 9.94
N VAL A 25 -8.61 -0.12 10.12
CA VAL A 25 -8.22 0.39 11.45
C VAL A 25 -9.42 0.58 12.37
N ASP A 26 -10.54 1.06 11.84
CA ASP A 26 -11.78 1.35 12.58
C ASP A 26 -12.77 0.17 12.61
N GLY A 27 -12.46 -0.91 11.88
CA GLY A 27 -13.28 -2.12 11.74
C GLY A 27 -14.41 -2.02 10.72
N PHE A 28 -14.52 -0.92 9.96
CA PHE A 28 -15.58 -0.70 8.98
C PHE A 28 -15.00 -0.19 7.65
N ILE A 29 -15.15 -0.98 6.57
CA ILE A 29 -14.73 -0.51 5.23
C ILE A 29 -15.90 0.20 4.56
N ASP A 30 -15.77 1.52 4.35
CA ASP A 30 -16.77 2.33 3.67
C ASP A 30 -16.66 2.24 2.13
N ASP A 31 -17.57 2.89 1.40
CA ASP A 31 -17.57 2.83 -0.07
C ASP A 31 -16.42 3.62 -0.69
N ARG A 32 -15.88 4.64 -0.02
CA ARG A 32 -14.70 5.39 -0.49
C ARG A 32 -13.46 4.52 -0.43
N GLU A 33 -13.26 3.81 0.68
CA GLU A 33 -12.15 2.89 0.88
C GLU A 33 -12.21 1.70 -0.08
N LYS A 34 -13.41 1.14 -0.33
CA LYS A 34 -13.59 0.12 -1.37
C LYS A 34 -13.19 0.63 -2.75
N ASN A 35 -13.61 1.84 -3.11
CA ASN A 35 -13.24 2.45 -4.39
C ASN A 35 -11.74 2.72 -4.49
N ALA A 36 -11.11 3.07 -3.37
CA ALA A 36 -9.68 3.30 -3.27
C ALA A 36 -8.88 2.00 -3.50
N ILE A 37 -9.27 0.91 -2.84
CA ILE A 37 -8.67 -0.40 -3.07
C ILE A 37 -8.90 -0.85 -4.52
N SER A 38 -10.11 -0.66 -5.07
CA SER A 38 -10.38 -1.01 -6.47
C SER A 38 -9.50 -0.25 -7.45
N SER A 39 -9.27 1.04 -7.20
CA SER A 39 -8.35 1.86 -7.99
C SER A 39 -6.91 1.36 -7.88
N LEU A 40 -6.45 1.05 -6.67
CA LEU A 40 -5.12 0.48 -6.42
C LEU A 40 -4.90 -0.84 -7.15
N LEU A 41 -5.88 -1.76 -7.11
CA LEU A 41 -5.80 -3.03 -7.84
C LEU A 41 -5.64 -2.82 -9.35
N LYS A 42 -6.33 -1.82 -9.92
CA LYS A 42 -6.24 -1.48 -11.34
C LYS A 42 -4.91 -0.82 -11.70
N GLU A 43 -4.46 0.16 -10.92
CA GLU A 43 -3.18 0.87 -11.12
C GLU A 43 -2.01 -0.13 -11.14
N GLU A 44 -2.01 -1.08 -10.20
CA GLU A 44 -0.93 -2.06 -10.04
C GLU A 44 -1.16 -3.38 -10.79
N GLN A 45 -2.21 -3.44 -11.61
CA GLN A 45 -2.59 -4.61 -12.42
C GLN A 45 -2.70 -5.91 -11.61
N ILE A 46 -3.21 -5.81 -10.38
CA ILE A 46 -3.39 -6.94 -9.47
C ILE A 46 -4.68 -7.68 -9.87
N PRO A 47 -4.61 -8.99 -10.22
CA PRO A 47 -5.81 -9.75 -10.58
C PRO A 47 -6.76 -9.89 -9.39
N ASP A 48 -8.08 -9.80 -9.64
CA ASP A 48 -9.12 -9.97 -8.61
C ASP A 48 -8.98 -11.29 -7.83
N GLN A 49 -8.53 -12.36 -8.50
CA GLN A 49 -8.27 -13.65 -7.87
C GLN A 49 -7.17 -13.55 -6.80
N VAL A 50 -6.08 -12.83 -7.09
CA VAL A 50 -4.97 -12.62 -6.14
C VAL A 50 -5.47 -11.84 -4.93
N TYR A 51 -6.29 -10.80 -5.16
CA TYR A 51 -6.88 -10.03 -4.08
C TYR A 51 -7.86 -10.86 -3.24
N THR A 52 -8.71 -11.66 -3.88
CA THR A 52 -9.66 -12.56 -3.20
C THR A 52 -8.94 -13.56 -2.30
N ASP A 53 -7.86 -14.17 -2.79
CA ASP A 53 -7.08 -15.13 -2.00
C ASP A 53 -6.29 -14.44 -0.89
N PHE A 54 -5.79 -13.24 -1.15
CA PHE A 54 -5.21 -12.38 -0.12
C PHE A 54 -6.22 -12.09 1.01
N GLN A 55 -7.44 -11.66 0.70
CA GLN A 55 -8.49 -11.37 1.69
C GLN A 55 -8.79 -12.59 2.57
N LYS A 56 -8.98 -13.77 1.96
CA LYS A 56 -9.16 -15.03 2.71
C LYS A 56 -7.98 -15.31 3.65
N SER A 57 -6.77 -14.93 3.25
CA SER A 57 -5.57 -15.18 4.03
C SER A 57 -5.40 -14.24 5.23
N VAL A 58 -5.90 -13.00 5.17
CA VAL A 58 -5.72 -11.98 6.22
C VAL A 58 -6.88 -11.85 7.19
N ASN A 59 -8.11 -12.19 6.79
CA ASN A 59 -9.32 -12.03 7.62
C ASN A 59 -9.28 -12.78 8.96
N SER A 60 -8.46 -13.82 9.09
CA SER A 60 -8.29 -14.60 10.33
C SER A 60 -6.99 -14.31 11.07
N ARG A 61 -6.16 -13.36 10.58
CA ARG A 61 -4.85 -13.07 11.16
C ARG A 61 -4.88 -11.86 12.08
N PRO A 62 -4.09 -11.84 13.16
CA PRO A 62 -3.86 -10.64 13.94
C PRO A 62 -3.23 -9.54 13.09
N GLN A 63 -3.62 -8.28 13.30
CA GLN A 63 -3.07 -7.11 12.60
C GLN A 63 -1.52 -7.07 12.63
N ARG A 64 -0.92 -7.45 13.76
CA ARG A 64 0.55 -7.54 13.89
C ARG A 64 1.17 -8.53 12.90
N GLU A 65 0.54 -9.68 12.68
CA GLU A 65 1.05 -10.68 11.74
C GLU A 65 0.92 -10.19 10.30
N VAL A 66 -0.19 -9.52 9.98
CA VAL A 66 -0.39 -8.87 8.68
C VAL A 66 0.70 -7.81 8.44
N TYR A 67 1.01 -7.01 9.46
CA TYR A 67 2.06 -5.99 9.41
C TYR A 67 3.45 -6.61 9.17
N ASP A 68 3.85 -7.56 10.00
CA ASP A 68 5.17 -8.20 9.92
C ASP A 68 5.38 -8.87 8.55
N ARG A 69 4.31 -9.44 7.99
CA ARG A 69 4.34 -10.05 6.65
C ARG A 69 4.46 -9.01 5.54
N GLY A 70 3.75 -7.89 5.63
CA GLY A 70 3.90 -6.76 4.71
C GLY A 70 5.31 -6.21 4.69
N VAL A 71 5.92 -5.99 5.87
CA VAL A 71 7.32 -5.54 5.99
C VAL A 71 8.27 -6.54 5.33
N LYS A 72 8.12 -7.83 5.63
CA LYS A 72 8.99 -8.87 5.07
C LYS A 72 8.94 -8.89 3.54
N LEU A 73 7.74 -8.75 2.96
CA LEU A 73 7.54 -8.73 1.51
C LEU A 73 8.17 -7.49 0.87
N LEU A 74 7.96 -6.28 1.43
CA LEU A 74 8.55 -5.06 0.87
C LEU A 74 10.07 -4.96 1.11
N SER A 75 10.60 -5.58 2.18
CA SER A 75 12.03 -5.50 2.50
C SER A 75 12.94 -6.11 1.42
N ILE A 76 12.42 -7.03 0.62
CA ILE A 76 13.15 -7.72 -0.47
C ILE A 76 12.88 -7.12 -1.86
N CYS A 77 12.00 -6.12 -1.94
CA CYS A 77 11.70 -5.36 -3.15
C CYS A 77 12.82 -4.36 -3.48
N SER A 78 12.79 -3.80 -4.68
CA SER A 78 13.68 -2.68 -5.04
C SER A 78 13.29 -1.41 -4.30
N ASP A 79 14.19 -0.43 -4.26
CA ASP A 79 13.89 0.86 -3.61
C ASP A 79 12.80 1.64 -4.38
N GLU A 80 12.73 1.47 -5.70
CA GLU A 80 11.64 2.00 -6.54
C GLU A 80 10.28 1.37 -6.20
N GLU A 81 10.22 0.04 -6.03
CA GLU A 81 8.99 -0.66 -5.62
C GLU A 81 8.58 -0.26 -4.20
N LYS A 82 9.52 -0.13 -3.28
CA LYS A 82 9.24 0.35 -1.91
C LYS A 82 8.69 1.78 -1.94
N LEU A 83 9.31 2.67 -2.72
CA LEU A 83 8.84 4.05 -2.89
C LEU A 83 7.42 4.06 -3.48
N SER A 84 7.17 3.28 -4.54
CA SER A 84 5.85 3.16 -5.16
C SER A 84 4.79 2.72 -4.15
N ALA A 85 5.08 1.67 -3.37
CA ALA A 85 4.17 1.18 -2.34
C ALA A 85 3.84 2.27 -1.31
N LEU A 86 4.85 3.00 -0.84
CA LEU A 86 4.68 4.09 0.12
C LEU A 86 3.85 5.25 -0.44
N VAL A 87 4.00 5.57 -1.73
CA VAL A 87 3.19 6.59 -2.43
C VAL A 87 1.72 6.17 -2.49
N HIS A 88 1.42 4.90 -2.80
CA HIS A 88 0.05 4.41 -2.77
C HIS A 88 -0.56 4.46 -1.37
N LEU A 89 0.20 4.04 -0.35
CA LEU A 89 -0.25 4.07 1.03
C LEU A 89 -0.51 5.49 1.54
N TYR A 90 0.35 6.44 1.14
CA TYR A 90 0.15 7.86 1.43
C TYR A 90 -1.15 8.36 0.79
N ARG A 91 -1.36 8.08 -0.51
CA ARG A 91 -2.60 8.46 -1.23
C ARG A 91 -3.84 7.84 -0.59
N LEU A 92 -3.76 6.59 -0.11
CA LEU A 92 -4.85 5.94 0.63
C LEU A 92 -5.15 6.64 1.96
N SER A 93 -4.12 7.04 2.71
CA SER A 93 -4.30 7.74 3.99
C SER A 93 -4.91 9.14 3.86
N GLU A 94 -4.83 9.77 2.68
CA GLU A 94 -5.45 11.08 2.41
C GLU A 94 -6.94 11.00 2.02
N ILE A 95 -7.53 9.80 1.94
CA ILE A 95 -8.92 9.63 1.50
C ILE A 95 -9.93 9.99 2.59
N ASP A 96 -9.52 9.89 3.85
CA ASP A 96 -10.29 10.41 4.97
C ASP A 96 -9.79 11.80 5.40
N ASP A 97 -10.71 12.70 5.77
CA ASP A 97 -10.37 14.07 6.22
C ASP A 97 -9.61 14.05 7.57
N ASN A 98 -9.59 12.90 8.24
CA ASN A 98 -8.80 12.63 9.43
C ASN A 98 -7.77 11.54 9.16
N VAL A 99 -6.57 11.95 8.79
CA VAL A 99 -5.40 11.07 8.83
C VAL A 99 -5.21 10.59 10.28
N HIS A 100 -5.50 9.32 10.57
CA HIS A 100 -5.34 8.81 11.93
C HIS A 100 -3.84 8.72 12.24
N VAL A 101 -3.42 9.26 13.38
CA VAL A 101 -2.00 9.22 13.86
C VAL A 101 -1.39 7.81 13.83
N LYS A 102 -2.22 6.74 13.89
CA LYS A 102 -1.78 5.34 13.77
C LYS A 102 -1.38 4.95 12.33
N GLU A 103 -2.02 5.52 11.31
CA GLU A 103 -1.77 5.27 9.88
C GLU A 103 -0.46 5.93 9.42
N VAL A 104 -0.21 7.15 9.88
CA VAL A 104 1.06 7.87 9.67
C VAL A 104 2.21 7.14 10.37
N ARG A 105 1.97 6.60 11.57
CA ARG A 105 2.97 5.83 12.31
C ARG A 105 3.29 4.50 11.62
N LEU A 106 2.30 3.87 10.99
CA LEU A 106 2.49 2.68 10.14
C LEU A 106 3.38 3.02 8.93
N LEU A 107 3.06 4.10 8.22
CA LEU A 107 3.85 4.62 7.11
C LEU A 107 5.31 4.92 7.52
N LEU A 108 5.49 5.58 8.67
CA LEU A 108 6.79 5.94 9.24
C LEU A 108 7.63 4.73 9.68
N TYR A 109 7.03 3.68 10.23
CA TYR A 109 7.76 2.45 10.53
C TYR A 109 8.16 1.69 9.26
N SER A 110 7.32 1.71 8.22
CA SER A 110 7.66 1.15 6.91
C SER A 110 8.83 1.90 6.26
N LEU A 111 8.84 3.23 6.29
CA LEU A 111 9.95 4.08 5.84
C LEU A 111 11.28 3.77 6.54
N LYS A 112 11.24 3.59 7.87
CA LYS A 112 12.42 3.25 8.66
C LYS A 112 13.01 1.86 8.33
N ALA A 113 12.18 0.95 7.80
CA ALA A 113 12.60 -0.38 7.36
C ALA A 113 13.05 -0.42 5.89
N THR A 114 12.64 0.56 5.07
CA THR A 114 12.90 0.59 3.62
C THR A 114 14.02 1.55 3.19
N ASN A 115 14.52 2.42 4.08
CA ASN A 115 15.53 3.45 3.80
C ASN A 115 15.11 4.44 2.69
N VAL A 116 13.81 4.76 2.65
CA VAL A 116 13.21 5.75 1.74
C VAL A 116 12.87 6.99 2.57
N GLU A 117 13.16 8.19 2.03
CA GLU A 117 12.86 9.47 2.70
C GLU A 117 11.38 9.85 2.55
N PHE A 118 10.80 10.47 3.57
CA PHE A 118 9.38 10.82 3.58
C PHE A 118 9.05 11.90 2.54
N GLU A 119 9.94 12.87 2.36
CA GLU A 119 9.81 13.95 1.39
C GLU A 119 9.68 13.43 -0.04
N ASP A 120 10.40 12.36 -0.39
CA ASP A 120 10.35 11.73 -1.71
C ASP A 120 8.98 11.11 -1.98
N VAL A 121 8.36 10.52 -0.95
CA VAL A 121 6.99 9.98 -1.02
C VAL A 121 5.98 11.10 -1.28
N VAL A 122 6.05 12.18 -0.49
CA VAL A 122 5.12 13.32 -0.61
C VAL A 122 5.26 14.01 -1.96
N LEU A 123 6.49 14.22 -2.43
CA LEU A 123 6.75 14.84 -3.73
C LEU A 123 6.18 13.98 -4.87
N SER A 124 6.46 12.67 -4.84
CA SER A 124 5.99 11.72 -5.86
C SER A 124 4.46 11.66 -5.92
N ALA A 125 3.79 11.60 -4.76
CA ALA A 125 2.33 11.62 -4.68
C ALA A 125 1.73 12.89 -5.29
N LYS A 126 2.32 14.06 -5.00
CA LYS A 126 1.88 15.36 -5.55
C LYS A 126 2.09 15.44 -7.07
N MET A 127 3.21 14.93 -7.58
CA MET A 127 3.49 14.91 -9.01
C MET A 127 2.47 14.05 -9.79
N LEU A 128 2.11 12.88 -9.27
CA LEU A 128 1.07 12.02 -9.86
C LEU A 128 -0.30 12.73 -9.89
N LYS A 129 -0.68 13.40 -8.80
CA LYS A 129 -1.93 14.18 -8.73
C LYS A 129 -1.95 15.33 -9.73
N ALA A 130 -0.82 16.03 -9.89
CA ALA A 130 -0.69 17.11 -10.86
C ALA A 130 -0.73 16.60 -12.32
N GLY A 131 -0.09 15.46 -12.61
CA GLY A 131 -0.14 14.82 -13.93
C GLY A 131 -1.54 14.45 -14.38
N ASN A 132 -2.38 13.95 -13.45
CA ASN A 132 -3.78 13.62 -13.74
C ASN A 132 -4.66 14.85 -14.01
N HIS A 133 -4.25 16.06 -13.60
CA HIS A 133 -4.98 17.30 -13.90
C HIS A 133 -4.72 17.88 -15.29
N TYR A 134 -3.67 17.43 -16.00
CA TYR A 134 -3.35 17.87 -17.36
C TYR A 134 -3.68 16.83 -18.44
N ALA A 135 -4.12 15.63 -18.05
CA ALA A 135 -4.51 14.55 -18.96
C ALA A 135 -6.03 14.38 -19.12
N ALA A 136 -6.84 15.29 -18.55
CA ALA A 136 -8.30 15.30 -18.62
C ALA A 136 -8.81 16.45 -19.50
#